data_AF-A0A653SDD4-F1
#
_entry.id   AF-A0A653SDD4-F1
#
_cell.length_a   1.000
_cell.length_b   1.000
_cell.length_c   1.000
_cell.angle_alpha   90.00
_cell.angle_beta   90.00
_cell.angle_gamma   90.00
#
_symmetry.space_group_name_H-M   'P 1'
#
loop_
_entity.id
_entity.type
_entity.pdbx_description
1 polymer ?
#
loop_
_entity_poly.entity_id
_entity_poly.type
_entity_poly.pdbx_seq_one_letter_code
_entity_poly.pdbx_strand_id
1 'polypeptide(L)'
;MEFEEFVKAAFVKMIYEVIEADGKIHPAELEILNKLKSVIGFDDAFLKRARLLEYDNALVTLYNLPHEQKKALANILDDVAISDGAIHKKEMDLIINTFINIGLGEETE
;
A
#
# COMPACT_ATOMS: atom_id res chain seq x y z
N MET A 1 -13.12 3.86 -8.55
CA MET A 1 -12.14 4.90 -8.88
C MET A 1 -11.20 4.32 -9.91
N GLU A 2 -10.92 5.06 -10.99
CA GLU A 2 -9.87 4.68 -11.92
C GLU A 2 -8.59 5.38 -11.48
N PHE A 3 -7.54 4.61 -11.20
CA PHE A 3 -6.23 5.14 -10.85
C PHE A 3 -5.39 5.25 -12.12
N GLU A 4 -4.67 6.35 -12.29
CA GLU A 4 -3.60 6.41 -13.30
C GLU A 4 -2.57 5.30 -13.04
N GLU A 5 -1.94 4.78 -14.10
CA GLU A 5 -1.04 3.62 -13.96
C GLU A 5 0.12 3.87 -12.98
N PHE A 6 0.65 5.09 -12.91
CA PHE A 6 1.73 5.41 -11.98
C PHE A 6 1.24 5.47 -10.52
N VAL A 7 0.02 5.96 -10.28
CA VAL A 7 -0.62 5.94 -8.96
C VAL A 7 -0.86 4.50 -8.55
N LYS A 8 -1.40 3.69 -9.45
CA LYS A 8 -1.62 2.26 -9.23
C LYS A 8 -0.32 1.55 -8.87
N ALA A 9 0.78 1.86 -9.55
CA ALA A 9 2.10 1.29 -9.27
C ALA A 9 2.59 1.68 -7.87
N ALA A 10 2.40 2.94 -7.47
CA ALA A 10 2.77 3.42 -6.13
C ALA A 10 1.94 2.75 -5.01
N PHE A 11 0.64 2.54 -5.23
CA PHE A 11 -0.21 1.77 -4.30
C PHE A 11 0.32 0.35 -4.15
N VAL A 12 0.51 -0.36 -5.26
CA VAL A 12 0.96 -1.76 -5.25
C VAL A 12 2.35 -1.89 -4.63
N LYS A 13 3.26 -0.94 -4.91
CA LYS A 13 4.57 -0.87 -4.27
C LYS A 13 4.42 -0.78 -2.75
N MET A 14 3.66 0.20 -2.25
CA MET A 14 3.53 0.40 -0.80
C MET A 14 2.85 -0.76 -0.07
N ILE A 15 1.81 -1.34 -0.66
CA ILE A 15 1.14 -2.51 -0.10
C ILE A 15 2.12 -3.68 0.00
N TYR A 16 2.92 -3.92 -1.06
CA TYR A 16 3.90 -4.99 -1.07
C TYR A 16 5.02 -4.77 -0.04
N GLU A 17 5.49 -3.53 0.14
CA GLU A 17 6.51 -3.23 1.17
C GLU A 17 5.99 -3.44 2.59
N VAL A 18 4.69 -3.21 2.83
CA VAL A 18 4.05 -3.53 4.12
C VAL A 18 4.02 -5.04 4.33
N ILE A 19 3.52 -5.80 3.36
CA ILE A 19 3.49 -7.27 3.42
C ILE A 19 4.90 -7.86 3.64
N GLU A 20 5.92 -7.30 2.99
CA GLU A 20 7.30 -7.82 3.12
C GLU A 20 8.05 -7.27 4.37
N ALA A 21 7.44 -6.38 5.17
CA ALA A 21 8.13 -5.64 6.23
C ALA A 21 8.69 -6.55 7.35
N ASP A 22 8.03 -7.68 7.64
CA ASP A 22 8.52 -8.65 8.63
C ASP A 22 9.57 -9.62 8.04
N GLY A 23 9.76 -9.61 6.71
CA GLY A 23 10.68 -10.43 5.94
C GLY A 23 10.10 -11.79 5.52
N LYS A 24 8.80 -12.01 5.67
CA LYS A 24 8.09 -13.21 5.23
C LYS A 24 6.79 -12.80 4.55
N ILE A 25 6.30 -13.64 3.64
CA ILE A 25 4.96 -13.49 3.09
C ILE A 25 4.14 -14.65 3.62
N HIS A 26 3.15 -14.34 4.46
CA HIS A 26 2.23 -15.31 5.03
C HIS A 26 1.11 -15.64 4.03
N PRO A 27 0.47 -16.82 4.15
CA PRO A 27 -0.61 -17.21 3.26
C PRO A 27 -1.78 -16.21 3.21
N ALA A 28 -2.13 -15.58 4.35
CA ALA A 28 -3.25 -14.64 4.42
C ALA A 28 -2.94 -13.34 3.64
N GLU A 29 -1.71 -12.86 3.70
CA GLU A 29 -1.26 -11.69 2.93
C GLU A 29 -1.29 -11.98 1.42
N LEU A 30 -0.98 -13.21 1.03
CA LEU A 30 -1.06 -13.65 -0.36
C LEU A 30 -2.52 -13.71 -0.86
N GLU A 31 -3.46 -14.08 0.00
CA GLU A 31 -4.90 -13.98 -0.30
C GLU A 31 -5.34 -12.53 -0.46
N ILE A 32 -4.87 -11.62 0.41
CA ILE A 32 -5.13 -10.19 0.27
C ILE A 32 -4.54 -9.63 -1.02
N LEU A 33 -3.30 -9.96 -1.35
CA LEU A 33 -2.66 -9.51 -2.57
C LEU A 33 -3.49 -9.94 -3.80
N ASN A 34 -4.03 -11.16 -3.80
CA ASN A 34 -4.92 -11.64 -4.85
C ASN A 34 -6.28 -10.92 -4.87
N LYS A 35 -6.86 -10.61 -3.72
CA LYS A 35 -8.07 -9.77 -3.64
C LYS A 35 -7.82 -8.38 -4.22
N LEU A 36 -6.67 -7.79 -3.91
CA LEU A 36 -6.28 -6.45 -4.35
C LEU A 36 -6.02 -6.37 -5.85
N LYS A 37 -5.55 -7.46 -6.50
CA LYS A 37 -5.50 -7.54 -7.97
C LYS A 37 -6.84 -7.19 -8.61
N SER A 38 -7.95 -7.68 -8.04
CA SER A 38 -9.29 -7.38 -8.53
C SER A 38 -9.80 -5.98 -8.13
N VAL A 39 -9.45 -5.50 -6.93
CA VAL A 39 -9.94 -4.21 -6.42
C VAL A 39 -9.24 -3.02 -7.09
N ILE A 40 -7.92 -3.12 -7.22
CA ILE A 40 -7.06 -2.08 -7.81
C ILE A 40 -6.95 -2.27 -9.34
N GLY A 41 -7.19 -3.48 -9.83
CA GLY A 41 -7.15 -3.81 -11.26
C GLY A 41 -5.71 -3.93 -11.77
N PHE A 42 -4.93 -4.85 -11.21
CA PHE A 42 -3.57 -5.19 -11.67
C PHE A 42 -3.36 -6.71 -11.73
N ASP A 43 -2.34 -7.14 -12.46
CA ASP A 43 -1.95 -8.55 -12.60
C ASP A 43 -0.53 -8.82 -12.07
N ASP A 44 -0.08 -10.07 -12.14
CA ASP A 44 1.26 -10.46 -11.68
C ASP A 44 2.39 -9.77 -12.44
N ALA A 45 2.19 -9.43 -13.73
CA ALA A 45 3.18 -8.70 -14.51
C ALA A 45 3.31 -7.26 -14.03
N PHE A 46 2.18 -6.62 -13.74
CA PHE A 46 2.12 -5.29 -13.15
C PHE A 46 2.75 -5.27 -11.76
N LEU A 47 2.43 -6.24 -10.89
CA LEU A 47 3.04 -6.37 -9.57
C LEU A 47 4.57 -6.44 -9.66
N LYS A 48 5.11 -7.28 -10.55
CA LYS A 48 6.56 -7.39 -10.75
C LYS A 48 7.19 -6.06 -11.16
N ARG A 49 6.52 -5.26 -12.00
CA ARG A 49 7.00 -3.93 -12.40
C ARG A 49 6.89 -2.92 -11.26
N ALA A 50 5.76 -2.90 -10.56
CA ALA A 50 5.52 -1.99 -9.43
C ALA A 50 6.55 -2.21 -8.30
N ARG A 51 6.97 -3.46 -8.06
CA ARG A 51 8.03 -3.76 -7.07
C ARG A 51 9.38 -3.12 -7.39
N LEU A 52 9.67 -2.89 -8.66
CA LEU A 52 10.91 -2.24 -9.14
C LEU A 52 10.86 -0.71 -9.02
N LEU A 53 9.71 -0.14 -8.64
CA LEU A 53 9.61 1.28 -8.37
C LEU A 53 10.44 1.60 -7.12
N GLU A 54 11.23 2.67 -7.20
CA GLU A 54 11.95 3.20 -6.05
C GLU A 54 10.96 3.63 -4.98
N TYR A 55 11.24 3.27 -3.72
CA TYR A 55 10.36 3.53 -2.58
C TYR A 55 10.04 5.03 -2.44
N ASP A 56 11.06 5.88 -2.53
CA ASP A 56 10.90 7.33 -2.43
C ASP A 56 10.02 7.91 -3.55
N ASN A 57 10.13 7.37 -4.77
CA ASN A 57 9.28 7.78 -5.89
C ASN A 57 7.81 7.37 -5.68
N ALA A 58 7.59 6.23 -5.03
CA ALA A 58 6.25 5.83 -4.62
C ALA A 58 5.70 6.79 -3.57
N LEU A 59 6.47 7.14 -2.54
CA LEU A 59 6.05 8.10 -1.51
C LEU A 59 5.72 9.49 -2.10
N VAL A 60 6.57 10.03 -2.98
CA VAL A 60 6.31 11.30 -3.67
C VAL A 60 5.02 11.22 -4.48
N THR A 61 4.80 10.11 -5.18
CA THR A 61 3.55 9.87 -5.93
C THR A 61 2.34 9.93 -4.99
N LEU A 62 2.40 9.23 -3.87
CA LEU A 62 1.30 9.10 -2.92
C LEU A 62 1.03 10.41 -2.14
N TYR A 63 2.07 11.17 -1.84
CA TYR A 63 1.97 12.48 -1.20
C TYR A 63 1.16 13.46 -2.05
N ASN A 64 1.30 13.40 -3.37
CA ASN A 64 0.62 14.29 -4.31
C ASN A 64 -0.83 13.87 -4.63
N LEU A 65 -1.33 12.79 -4.03
CA LEU A 65 -2.69 12.33 -4.29
C LEU A 65 -3.75 13.24 -3.66
N PRO A 66 -4.95 13.31 -4.26
CA PRO A 66 -6.12 13.85 -3.57
C PRO A 66 -6.39 13.07 -2.27
N HIS A 67 -6.90 13.77 -1.26
CA HIS A 67 -7.16 13.18 0.06
C HIS A 67 -8.00 11.91 0.02
N GLU A 68 -9.06 11.90 -0.78
CA GLU A 68 -9.94 10.72 -0.94
C GLU A 68 -9.17 9.48 -1.43
N GLN A 69 -8.14 9.65 -2.25
CA GLN A 69 -7.28 8.55 -2.69
C GLN A 69 -6.28 8.15 -1.61
N LYS A 70 -5.76 9.09 -0.82
CA LYS A 70 -4.91 8.76 0.35
C LYS A 70 -5.70 7.95 1.39
N LYS A 71 -6.96 8.30 1.65
CA LYS A 71 -7.88 7.51 2.48
C LYS A 71 -8.12 6.11 1.92
N ALA A 72 -8.28 5.99 0.60
CA ALA A 72 -8.42 4.67 -0.03
C ALA A 72 -7.18 3.79 0.20
N LEU A 73 -5.97 4.37 0.10
CA LEU A 73 -4.73 3.66 0.45
C LEU A 73 -4.73 3.26 1.93
N ALA A 74 -5.10 4.16 2.83
CA ALA A 74 -5.13 3.88 4.27
C ALA A 74 -6.03 2.70 4.61
N ASN A 75 -7.24 2.65 4.04
CA ASN A 75 -8.16 1.52 4.23
C ASN A 75 -7.58 0.19 3.71
N ILE A 76 -6.87 0.22 2.58
CA ILE A 76 -6.23 -0.97 2.04
C ILE A 76 -5.09 -1.46 2.95
N LEU A 77 -4.28 -0.54 3.48
CA LEU A 77 -3.19 -0.88 4.39
C LEU A 77 -3.71 -1.39 5.75
N ASP A 78 -4.85 -0.88 6.21
CA ASP A 78 -5.53 -1.40 7.40
C ASP A 78 -6.04 -2.84 7.16
N ASP A 79 -6.68 -3.09 6.02
CA ASP A 79 -7.10 -4.44 5.59
C ASP A 79 -5.91 -5.43 5.56
N VAL A 80 -4.74 -4.99 5.11
CA VAL A 80 -3.50 -5.79 5.10
C VAL A 80 -3.06 -6.13 6.53
N ALA A 81 -2.98 -5.13 7.40
CA ALA A 81 -2.50 -5.29 8.77
C ALA A 81 -3.37 -6.21 9.65
N ILE A 82 -4.66 -6.35 9.34
CA ILE A 82 -5.59 -7.20 10.09
C ILE A 82 -5.67 -8.64 9.56
N SER A 83 -5.03 -8.93 8.42
CA SER A 83 -5.21 -10.19 7.68
C SER A 83 -4.68 -11.42 8.37
N ASP A 84 -3.53 -11.33 9.03
CA ASP A 84 -2.87 -12.49 9.64
C ASP A 84 -3.42 -12.82 11.04
N GLY A 85 -4.47 -12.13 11.48
CA GLY A 85 -5.04 -12.30 12.82
C GLY A 85 -4.11 -11.86 13.96
N ALA A 86 -2.92 -11.34 13.63
CA ALA A 86 -1.96 -10.73 14.52
C ALA A 86 -1.36 -9.49 13.85
N ILE A 87 -1.38 -8.36 14.56
CA ILE A 87 -0.76 -7.12 14.08
C ILE A 87 0.75 -7.25 14.25
N HIS A 88 1.52 -7.34 13.16
CA HIS A 88 2.98 -7.31 13.26
C HIS A 88 3.46 -5.87 13.46
N LYS A 89 4.30 -5.68 14.49
CA LYS A 89 4.80 -4.34 14.85
C LYS A 89 5.50 -3.63 13.67
N LYS A 90 6.25 -4.38 12.84
CA LYS A 90 7.00 -3.82 11.70
C LYS A 90 6.08 -3.34 10.58
N GLU A 91 5.04 -4.09 10.26
CA GLU A 91 4.00 -3.66 9.31
C GLU A 91 3.33 -2.38 9.81
N MET A 92 2.93 -2.36 11.09
CA MET A 92 2.29 -1.20 11.69
C MET A 92 3.20 0.03 11.69
N ASP A 93 4.47 -0.13 12.05
CA ASP A 93 5.47 0.95 11.99
C ASP A 93 5.61 1.47 10.54
N LEU A 94 5.60 0.60 9.53
CA LEU A 94 5.69 1.01 8.12
C LEU A 94 4.42 1.72 7.65
N ILE A 95 3.23 1.26 8.06
CA ILE A 95 1.95 1.91 7.74
C ILE A 95 1.90 3.32 8.34
N ILE A 96 2.25 3.46 9.63
CA ILE A 96 2.30 4.76 10.31
C ILE A 96 3.28 5.69 9.60
N ASN A 97 4.50 5.21 9.30
CA ASN A 97 5.49 5.99 8.57
C ASN A 97 4.98 6.38 7.18
N THR A 98 4.26 5.49 6.48
CA THR A 98 3.66 5.80 5.19
C THR A 98 2.67 6.95 5.32
N PHE A 99 1.76 6.90 6.31
CA PHE A 99 0.77 7.95 6.54
C PHE A 99 1.41 9.31 6.81
N ILE A 100 2.45 9.33 7.65
CA ILE A 100 3.23 10.55 7.93
C ILE A 100 3.87 11.07 6.63
N ASN A 101 4.56 10.22 5.87
CA ASN A 101 5.27 10.65 4.66
C ASN A 101 4.36 11.13 3.53
N ILE A 102 3.11 10.63 3.47
CA ILE A 102 2.14 11.08 2.47
C ILE A 102 1.27 12.24 2.97
N GLY A 103 1.52 12.75 4.19
CA GLY A 103 0.76 13.85 4.81
C GLY A 103 -0.68 13.48 5.14
N LEU A 104 -0.97 12.21 5.43
CA LEU A 104 -2.29 11.76 5.87
C LEU A 104 -2.41 11.99 7.39
N GLY A 105 -3.34 12.84 7.81
CA GLY A 105 -3.55 13.21 9.23
C GLY A 105 -2.94 14.55 9.64
N GLU A 106 -2.24 15.25 8.74
CA GLU A 106 -1.74 16.62 8.94
C GLU A 106 -2.77 17.70 8.55
N GLU A 107 -4.02 17.30 8.29
CA GLU A 107 -5.08 18.23 7.90
C GLU A 107 -5.53 19.07 9.09
N THR A 108 -5.22 20.36 9.07
CA THR A 108 -5.96 21.35 9.83
C THR A 108 -7.31 21.57 9.16
N GLU A 109 -8.38 21.56 9.97
CA GLU A 109 -9.79 21.81 9.61
C GLU A 109 -10.04 22.88 8.53
#